data_AF-A0A7V8ZPW7-F1
#
_entry.id   AF-A0A7V8ZPW7-F1
#
_cell.length_a   1.000
_cell.length_b   1.000
_cell.length_c   1.000
_cell.angle_alpha   90.00
_cell.angle_beta   90.00
_cell.angle_gamma   90.00
#
_symmetry.space_group_name_H-M   'P 1'
#
loop_
_entity.id
_entity.type
_entity.pdbx_description
1 polymer ?
#
loop_
_entity_poly.entity_id
_entity_poly.type
_entity_poly.pdbx_seq_one_letter_code
_entity_poly.pdbx_strand_id
1 'polypeptide(L)'
;MLSPFPAQLFGRLPKRTGWQPVLPNQCSTTPNLMNDLRFALRQLLKAPGFSAAAVIVLALGIGANSAVFSLVQTLLVQPPGYANPSDVLQLFSKDKKNPNTFRSFSYPTYQDIRQQNTVFTDVMAYTLAMVGIGEKSDTRRVYASVVSSNYFSVMGIAPVRGRAFLPEEETPGRTAPVAIVSHGYWKRHGGLPTLLGS
;
A
#
# COMPACT_ATOMS: atom_id res chain seq x y z
N MET A 1 -5.64 -18.71 98.94
CA MET A 1 -4.90 -17.61 98.29
C MET A 1 -5.47 -17.43 96.90
N LEU A 2 -6.45 -16.53 96.76
CA LEU A 2 -6.98 -15.95 95.52
C LEU A 2 -8.09 -14.97 95.97
N SER A 3 -7.74 -13.69 96.08
CA SER A 3 -8.67 -12.60 96.37
C SER A 3 -9.37 -12.12 95.08
N PRO A 4 -10.62 -11.65 95.15
CA PRO A 4 -11.34 -11.09 94.01
C PRO A 4 -11.02 -9.60 93.82
N PHE A 5 -10.80 -9.16 92.59
CA PHE A 5 -10.68 -7.73 92.23
C PHE A 5 -11.98 -7.20 91.60
N PRO A 6 -12.37 -5.94 91.86
CA PRO A 6 -13.74 -5.48 91.67
C PRO A 6 -13.97 -4.78 90.33
N ALA A 7 -15.22 -4.88 89.88
CA ALA A 7 -15.80 -4.05 88.83
C ALA A 7 -15.92 -2.61 89.32
N GLN A 8 -15.25 -1.66 88.64
CA GLN A 8 -15.67 -0.26 88.48
C GLN A 8 -14.63 0.50 87.66
N LEU A 9 -14.96 0.84 86.41
CA LEU A 9 -14.36 1.95 85.67
C LEU A 9 -15.31 2.34 84.51
N PHE A 10 -16.52 2.79 84.87
CA PHE A 10 -17.41 3.48 83.92
C PHE A 10 -17.08 4.98 83.96
N GLY A 11 -16.00 5.36 83.27
CA GLY A 11 -15.71 6.75 82.96
C GLY A 11 -16.69 7.25 81.89
N ARG A 12 -17.50 8.26 82.23
CA ARG A 12 -18.33 9.01 81.28
C ARG A 12 -17.48 9.54 80.13
N LEU A 13 -17.72 9.04 78.92
CA LEU A 13 -17.20 9.64 77.70
C LEU A 13 -17.85 11.02 77.48
N PRO A 14 -17.08 12.08 77.18
CA PRO A 14 -17.65 13.39 76.88
C PRO A 14 -18.46 13.34 75.58
N LYS A 15 -19.62 13.99 75.58
CA LYS A 15 -20.50 14.13 74.41
C LYS A 15 -19.71 14.71 73.24
N ARG A 16 -19.47 13.90 72.21
CA ARG A 16 -18.92 14.30 70.90
C ARG A 16 -19.90 15.27 70.22
N THR A 17 -19.77 16.56 70.49
CA THR A 17 -20.39 17.62 69.71
C THR A 17 -19.68 17.73 68.36
N GLY A 18 -20.44 17.59 67.26
CA GLY A 18 -20.04 18.05 65.93
C GLY A 18 -19.28 17.05 65.06
N TRP A 19 -19.92 15.95 64.65
CA TRP A 19 -19.52 15.25 63.42
C TRP A 19 -20.21 15.91 62.23
N GLN A 20 -19.55 16.86 61.57
CA GLN A 20 -19.91 17.27 60.22
C GLN A 20 -19.07 16.45 59.23
N PRO A 21 -19.68 15.65 58.34
CA PRO A 21 -18.93 15.06 57.24
C PRO A 21 -18.48 16.20 56.31
N VAL A 22 -17.17 16.40 56.19
CA VAL A 22 -16.61 17.17 55.06
C VAL A 22 -16.86 16.32 53.83
N LEU A 23 -17.96 16.58 53.13
CA LEU A 23 -18.18 16.04 51.79
C LEU A 23 -17.03 16.56 50.92
N PRO A 24 -16.21 15.70 50.29
CA PRO A 24 -15.25 16.18 49.32
C PRO A 24 -16.06 16.87 48.23
N ASN A 25 -15.85 18.18 48.14
CA ASN A 25 -16.44 19.06 47.16
C ASN A 25 -16.23 18.39 45.81
N GLN A 26 -17.32 18.00 45.14
CA GLN A 26 -17.24 17.53 43.78
C GLN A 26 -16.84 18.73 42.92
N CYS A 27 -15.53 18.95 42.78
CA CYS A 27 -14.97 19.81 41.75
C CYS A 27 -15.23 19.12 40.41
N SER A 28 -16.43 19.33 39.86
CA SER A 28 -16.68 19.24 38.43
C SER A 28 -15.96 20.40 37.73
N THR A 29 -14.62 20.47 37.84
CA THR A 29 -13.82 21.18 36.87
C THR A 29 -13.83 20.32 35.62
N THR A 30 -14.80 20.56 34.72
CA THR A 30 -14.56 20.26 33.31
C THR A 30 -13.23 20.95 32.97
N PRO A 31 -12.15 20.20 32.68
CA PRO A 31 -10.89 20.82 32.33
C PRO A 31 -11.19 21.77 31.16
N ASN A 32 -10.83 23.03 31.32
CA ASN A 32 -10.92 23.99 30.22
C ASN A 32 -9.84 23.58 29.23
N LEU A 33 -10.15 22.58 28.38
CA LEU A 33 -9.22 21.95 27.43
C LEU A 33 -8.47 22.99 26.61
N MET A 34 -9.16 24.09 26.27
CA MET A 34 -8.61 25.23 25.55
C MET A 34 -7.52 25.98 26.33
N ASN A 35 -7.70 26.17 27.64
CA ASN A 35 -6.71 26.81 28.51
C ASN A 35 -5.53 25.87 28.76
N ASP A 36 -5.78 24.58 28.91
CA ASP A 36 -4.75 23.57 29.09
C ASP A 36 -3.88 23.43 27.82
N LEU A 37 -4.49 23.45 26.63
CA LEU A 37 -3.76 23.46 25.35
C LEU A 37 -2.87 24.71 25.21
N ARG A 38 -3.42 25.89 25.55
CA ARG A 38 -2.67 27.17 25.49
C ARG A 38 -1.51 27.18 26.48
N PHE A 39 -1.71 26.62 27.68
CA PHE A 39 -0.67 26.52 28.68
C PHE A 39 0.44 25.56 28.25
N ALA A 40 0.08 24.37 27.75
CA ALA A 40 1.02 23.40 27.21
C ALA A 40 1.84 23.95 26.04
N LEU A 41 1.20 24.69 25.11
CA LEU A 41 1.89 25.32 23.98
C LEU A 41 2.89 26.39 24.45
N ARG A 42 2.52 27.22 25.43
CA ARG A 42 3.46 28.19 26.03
C ARG A 42 4.63 27.49 26.73
N GLN A 43 4.39 26.36 27.37
CA GLN A 43 5.43 25.58 28.04
C GLN A 43 6.39 24.94 27.03
N LEU A 44 5.86 24.47 25.89
CA LEU A 44 6.64 23.96 24.76
C LEU A 44 7.55 25.04 24.16
N LEU A 45 7.04 26.28 24.01
CA LEU A 45 7.82 27.41 23.50
C LEU A 45 8.91 27.90 24.46
N LYS A 46 8.82 27.60 25.76
CA LYS A 46 9.83 27.96 26.78
C LYS A 46 11.05 27.04 26.78
N ALA A 47 10.95 25.83 26.22
CA ALA A 47 12.03 24.84 26.18
C ALA A 47 12.26 24.32 24.74
N PRO A 48 12.65 25.20 23.80
CA PRO A 48 12.61 24.91 22.37
C PRO A 48 13.48 23.72 21.94
N GLY A 49 14.63 23.49 22.58
CA GLY A 49 15.52 22.37 22.24
C GLY A 49 14.93 21.00 22.58
N PHE A 50 14.36 20.85 23.78
CA PHE A 50 13.71 19.60 24.21
C PHE A 50 12.46 19.32 23.38
N SER A 51 11.65 20.36 23.16
CA SER A 51 10.44 20.26 22.35
C SER A 51 10.73 19.92 20.89
N ALA A 52 11.76 20.50 20.29
CA ALA A 52 12.17 20.17 18.92
C ALA A 52 12.60 18.69 18.81
N ALA A 53 13.41 18.20 19.75
CA ALA A 53 13.82 16.80 19.78
C ALA A 53 12.61 15.85 19.91
N ALA A 54 11.66 16.17 20.81
CA ALA A 54 10.44 15.38 21.00
C ALA A 54 9.57 15.35 19.72
N VAL A 55 9.41 16.50 19.05
CA VAL A 55 8.65 16.61 17.80
C VAL A 55 9.32 15.81 16.67
N ILE A 56 10.65 15.86 16.55
CA ILE A 56 11.39 15.09 15.54
C ILE A 56 11.21 13.59 15.77
N VAL A 57 11.36 13.11 17.00
CA VAL A 57 11.18 11.69 17.32
C VAL A 57 9.75 11.23 17.03
N LEU A 58 8.75 12.04 17.42
CA LEU A 58 7.35 11.77 17.13
C LEU A 58 7.07 11.73 15.62
N ALA A 59 7.60 12.72 14.88
CA ALA A 59 7.45 12.82 13.43
C ALA A 59 8.11 11.63 12.71
N LEU A 60 9.29 11.19 13.17
CA LEU A 60 9.96 10.01 12.64
C LEU A 60 9.18 8.73 12.94
N GLY A 61 8.66 8.56 14.16
CA GLY A 61 7.87 7.39 14.53
C GLY A 61 6.58 7.28 13.72
N ILE A 62 5.84 8.39 13.57
CA ILE A 62 4.62 8.43 12.75
C ILE A 62 4.98 8.22 11.27
N GLY A 63 5.97 8.96 10.77
CA GLY A 63 6.38 8.91 9.37
C GLY A 63 6.89 7.54 8.93
N ALA A 64 7.71 6.88 9.75
CA ALA A 64 8.23 5.55 9.45
C ALA A 64 7.10 4.51 9.39
N ASN A 65 6.20 4.53 10.37
CA ASN A 65 5.06 3.60 10.39
C ASN A 65 4.12 3.85 9.21
N SER A 66 3.80 5.12 8.92
CA SER A 66 2.99 5.47 7.76
C SER A 66 3.65 5.10 6.43
N ALA A 67 4.98 5.23 6.31
CA ALA A 67 5.71 4.86 5.10
C ALA A 67 5.69 3.35 4.85
N VAL A 68 5.91 2.54 5.89
CA VAL A 68 5.81 1.08 5.79
C VAL A 68 4.39 0.66 5.42
N PHE A 69 3.38 1.23 6.08
CA PHE A 69 1.99 0.92 5.75
C PHE A 69 1.62 1.35 4.34
N SER A 70 2.08 2.52 3.88
CA SER A 70 1.87 2.99 2.51
C SER A 70 2.50 2.04 1.50
N LEU A 71 3.72 1.56 1.76
CA LEU A 71 4.39 0.60 0.88
C LEU A 71 3.61 -0.71 0.80
N VAL A 72 3.22 -1.26 1.95
CA VAL A 72 2.39 -2.47 2.03
C VAL A 72 1.05 -2.28 1.30
N GLN A 73 0.39 -1.14 1.51
CA GLN A 73 -0.86 -0.81 0.84
C GLN A 73 -0.69 -0.80 -0.68
N THR A 74 0.37 -0.14 -1.18
CA THR A 74 0.62 -0.05 -2.63
C THR A 74 1.06 -1.37 -3.26
N LEU A 75 1.74 -2.26 -2.52
CA LEU A 75 2.27 -3.51 -3.07
C LEU A 75 1.32 -4.69 -2.90
N LEU A 76 0.58 -4.77 -1.79
CA LEU A 76 -0.21 -5.95 -1.42
C LEU A 76 -1.72 -5.72 -1.48
N VAL A 77 -2.20 -4.50 -1.22
CA VAL A 77 -3.64 -4.26 -0.99
C VAL A 77 -4.29 -3.53 -2.14
N GLN A 78 -3.57 -2.65 -2.83
CA GLN A 78 -4.13 -1.92 -3.96
C GLN A 78 -4.37 -2.89 -5.12
N PRO A 79 -5.64 -3.15 -5.51
CA PRO A 79 -5.92 -4.04 -6.61
C PRO A 79 -5.27 -3.46 -7.86
N PRO A 80 -4.57 -4.29 -8.65
CA PRO A 80 -3.96 -3.80 -9.85
C PRO A 80 -5.05 -3.27 -10.79
N GLY A 81 -4.79 -2.15 -11.47
CA GLY A 81 -5.80 -1.35 -12.19
C GLY A 81 -6.34 -1.99 -13.49
N TYR A 82 -6.63 -3.29 -13.47
CA TYR A 82 -7.25 -4.03 -14.56
C TYR A 82 -8.74 -4.22 -14.24
N ALA A 83 -9.59 -4.36 -15.25
CA ALA A 83 -11.05 -4.31 -15.09
C ALA A 83 -11.58 -5.35 -14.09
N ASN A 84 -11.07 -6.59 -14.12
CA ASN A 84 -11.49 -7.70 -13.25
C ASN A 84 -10.28 -8.47 -12.69
N PRO A 85 -9.64 -8.01 -11.59
CA PRO A 85 -8.45 -8.65 -11.05
C PRO A 85 -8.68 -10.09 -10.55
N SER A 86 -9.91 -10.40 -10.12
CA SER A 86 -10.31 -11.74 -9.64
C SER A 86 -10.37 -12.80 -10.74
N ASP A 87 -10.49 -12.37 -11.99
CA ASP A 87 -10.80 -13.25 -13.12
C ASP A 87 -9.55 -13.54 -13.98
N VAL A 88 -8.44 -12.85 -13.68
CA VAL A 88 -7.16 -13.03 -14.37
C VAL A 88 -6.35 -14.11 -13.65
N LEU A 89 -6.14 -15.22 -14.34
CA LEU A 89 -5.34 -16.34 -13.85
C LEU A 89 -4.04 -16.45 -14.63
N GLN A 90 -2.95 -16.74 -13.93
CA GLN A 90 -1.66 -16.98 -14.56
C GLN A 90 -1.43 -18.48 -14.76
N LEU A 91 -1.27 -18.89 -16.01
CA LEU A 91 -0.95 -20.26 -16.38
C LEU A 91 0.57 -20.46 -16.29
N PHE A 92 0.98 -21.57 -15.66
CA PHE A 92 2.36 -22.01 -15.63
C PHE A 92 2.46 -23.50 -15.99
N SER A 93 3.48 -23.87 -16.74
CA SER A 93 3.82 -25.27 -16.94
C SER A 93 4.62 -25.79 -15.76
N LYS A 94 4.17 -26.89 -15.14
CA LYS A 94 4.88 -27.59 -14.07
C LYS A 94 5.63 -28.79 -14.65
N ASP A 95 6.93 -28.89 -14.37
CA ASP A 95 7.72 -30.06 -14.77
C ASP A 95 7.35 -31.28 -13.89
N LYS A 96 7.08 -32.43 -14.52
CA LYS A 96 6.78 -33.68 -13.79
C LYS A 96 7.98 -34.18 -12.98
N LYS A 97 9.21 -33.88 -13.41
CA LYS A 97 10.45 -34.32 -12.73
C LYS A 97 10.88 -33.33 -11.65
N ASN A 98 10.62 -32.04 -11.84
CA ASN A 98 10.98 -30.97 -10.91
C ASN A 98 9.76 -30.12 -10.56
N PRO A 99 8.94 -30.56 -9.58
CA PRO A 99 7.67 -29.91 -9.25
C PRO A 99 7.82 -28.48 -8.70
N ASN A 100 9.02 -28.03 -8.36
CA ASN A 100 9.30 -26.66 -7.91
C ASN A 100 9.73 -25.70 -9.03
N THR A 101 9.79 -26.17 -10.28
CA THR A 101 10.18 -25.32 -11.41
C THR A 101 8.96 -25.01 -12.27
N PHE A 102 8.62 -23.72 -12.35
CA PHE A 102 7.65 -23.19 -13.30
C PHE A 102 8.36 -22.78 -14.58
N ARG A 103 7.82 -23.17 -15.73
CA ARG A 103 8.33 -22.76 -17.04
C ARG A 103 7.28 -21.95 -17.78
N SER A 104 7.73 -20.90 -18.45
CA SER A 104 6.94 -20.18 -19.44
C SER A 104 6.63 -21.07 -20.64
N PHE A 105 5.51 -20.81 -21.30
CA PHE A 105 5.13 -21.51 -22.51
C PHE A 105 5.91 -20.99 -23.72
N SER A 106 6.18 -21.87 -24.69
CA SER A 106 6.64 -21.44 -26.01
C SER A 106 5.49 -20.77 -26.77
N TYR A 107 5.78 -19.91 -27.74
CA TYR A 107 4.75 -19.24 -28.53
C TYR A 107 3.79 -20.22 -29.25
N PRO A 108 4.25 -21.32 -29.88
CA PRO A 108 3.34 -22.33 -30.44
C PRO A 108 2.43 -22.97 -29.38
N THR A 109 2.99 -23.30 -28.21
CA THR A 109 2.19 -23.87 -27.12
C THR A 109 1.12 -22.90 -26.62
N TYR A 110 1.43 -21.60 -26.56
CA TYR A 110 0.43 -20.57 -26.25
C TYR A 110 -0.69 -20.55 -27.30
N GLN A 111 -0.37 -20.63 -28.59
CA GLN A 111 -1.36 -20.68 -29.66
C GLN A 111 -2.26 -21.91 -29.54
N ASP A 112 -1.68 -23.09 -29.26
CA ASP A 112 -2.44 -24.32 -29.04
C ASP A 112 -3.40 -24.19 -27.85
N ILE A 113 -2.92 -23.65 -26.72
CA ILE A 113 -3.75 -23.42 -25.53
C ILE A 113 -4.89 -22.47 -25.87
N ARG A 114 -4.62 -21.37 -26.58
CA ARG A 114 -5.65 -20.39 -26.95
C ARG A 114 -6.70 -20.97 -27.91
N GLN A 115 -6.28 -21.78 -28.88
CA GLN A 115 -7.20 -22.39 -29.86
C GLN A 115 -8.06 -23.52 -29.25
N GLN A 116 -7.49 -24.29 -28.32
CA GLN A 116 -8.17 -25.41 -27.67
C GLN A 116 -8.87 -25.01 -26.37
N ASN A 117 -8.86 -23.72 -26.03
CA ASN A 117 -9.43 -23.24 -24.78
C ASN A 117 -10.96 -23.28 -24.82
N THR A 118 -11.54 -23.96 -23.83
CA THR A 118 -12.99 -24.02 -23.58
C THR A 118 -13.38 -23.50 -22.20
N VAL A 119 -12.41 -23.15 -21.36
CA VAL A 119 -12.62 -22.85 -19.93
C VAL A 119 -12.50 -21.35 -19.66
N PHE A 120 -11.55 -20.68 -20.29
CA PHE A 120 -11.32 -19.24 -20.12
C PHE A 120 -12.07 -18.44 -21.18
N THR A 121 -12.41 -17.18 -20.88
CA THR A 121 -13.01 -16.28 -21.88
C THR A 121 -12.04 -15.98 -23.02
N ASP A 122 -10.76 -15.77 -22.70
CA ASP A 122 -9.68 -15.64 -23.68
C ASP A 122 -8.33 -15.90 -22.98
N VAL A 123 -7.28 -16.13 -23.76
CA VAL A 123 -5.91 -16.37 -23.27
C VAL A 123 -4.96 -15.35 -23.87
N MET A 124 -4.28 -14.60 -23.02
CA MET A 124 -3.25 -13.63 -23.41
C MET A 124 -1.85 -14.13 -23.03
N ALA A 125 -0.85 -13.72 -23.81
CA ALA A 125 0.55 -13.97 -23.51
C ALA A 125 1.27 -12.65 -23.22
N TYR A 126 2.24 -12.71 -22.31
CA TYR A 126 3.20 -11.63 -22.11
C TYR A 126 4.56 -12.20 -21.73
N THR A 127 5.62 -11.50 -22.11
CA THR A 127 6.98 -11.78 -21.64
C THR A 127 7.75 -10.48 -21.49
N LEU A 128 8.63 -10.43 -20.48
CA LEU A 128 9.50 -9.28 -20.25
C LEU A 128 10.76 -9.43 -21.11
N ALA A 129 10.99 -8.45 -21.99
CA ALA A 129 12.19 -8.36 -22.81
C ALA A 129 12.99 -7.12 -22.41
N MET A 130 14.32 -7.24 -22.45
CA MET A 130 15.21 -6.08 -22.37
C MET A 130 15.55 -5.65 -23.79
N VAL A 131 15.13 -4.46 -24.18
CA VAL A 131 15.35 -3.90 -25.52
C VAL A 131 16.26 -2.68 -25.45
N GLY A 132 17.09 -2.49 -26.48
CA GLY A 132 17.87 -1.27 -26.66
C GLY A 132 17.07 -0.27 -27.48
N ILE A 133 16.83 0.91 -26.94
CA ILE A 133 16.29 2.05 -27.70
C ILE A 133 17.46 2.93 -28.08
N GLY A 134 17.70 3.08 -29.39
CA GLY A 134 18.68 4.02 -29.91
C GLY A 134 18.09 5.43 -29.87
N GLU A 135 18.61 6.28 -29.00
CA GLU A 135 18.49 7.73 -29.13
C GLU A 135 19.73 8.27 -29.88
N LYS A 136 19.60 9.41 -30.55
CA LYS A 136 20.55 9.96 -31.54
C LYS A 136 22.05 9.87 -31.19
N SER A 137 22.41 9.79 -29.91
CA SER A 137 23.80 9.64 -29.43
C SER A 137 24.00 8.62 -28.31
N ASP A 138 22.96 7.90 -27.87
CA ASP A 138 23.06 6.94 -26.77
C ASP A 138 22.06 5.78 -26.92
N THR A 139 22.49 4.56 -26.59
CA THR A 139 21.61 3.37 -26.61
C THR A 139 21.25 3.00 -25.20
N ARG A 140 20.00 3.29 -24.82
CA ARG A 140 19.50 2.96 -23.50
C ARG A 140 18.82 1.59 -23.50
N ARG A 141 19.20 0.75 -22.55
CA ARG A 141 18.46 -0.48 -22.25
C ARG A 141 17.21 -0.13 -21.46
N VAL A 142 16.07 -0.61 -21.95
CA VAL A 142 14.78 -0.47 -21.28
C VAL A 142 14.09 -1.83 -21.21
N TYR A 143 13.27 -2.00 -20.19
CA TYR A 143 12.35 -3.12 -20.12
C TYR A 143 11.14 -2.84 -21.00
N ALA A 144 10.81 -3.78 -21.87
CA ALA A 144 9.61 -3.79 -22.70
C ALA A 144 8.85 -5.09 -22.46
N SER A 145 7.52 -5.02 -22.44
CA SER A 145 6.68 -6.20 -22.41
C SER A 145 6.29 -6.55 -23.84
N VAL A 146 6.65 -7.74 -24.29
CA VAL A 146 6.13 -8.32 -25.54
C VAL A 146 4.84 -9.02 -25.18
N VAL A 147 3.73 -8.60 -25.76
CA VAL A 147 2.38 -9.06 -25.42
C VAL A 147 1.65 -9.56 -26.67
N SER A 148 0.68 -10.45 -26.49
CA SER A 148 -0.23 -10.86 -27.57
C SER A 148 -1.17 -9.72 -27.96
N SER A 149 -1.73 -9.80 -29.17
CA SER A 149 -2.63 -8.78 -29.74
C SER A 149 -3.84 -8.48 -28.85
N ASN A 150 -4.39 -9.52 -28.21
CA ASN A 150 -5.56 -9.44 -27.34
C ASN A 150 -5.26 -8.96 -25.91
N TYR A 151 -4.00 -8.73 -25.52
CA TYR A 151 -3.61 -8.42 -24.14
C TYR A 151 -4.41 -7.25 -23.54
N PHE A 152 -4.52 -6.13 -24.26
CA PHE A 152 -5.24 -4.95 -23.79
C PHE A 152 -6.75 -5.18 -23.69
N SER A 153 -7.31 -5.98 -24.60
CA SER A 153 -8.74 -6.35 -24.59
C SER A 153 -9.06 -7.21 -23.38
N VAL A 154 -8.24 -8.23 -23.09
CA VAL A 154 -8.42 -9.13 -21.94
C VAL A 154 -8.28 -8.37 -20.62
N MET A 155 -7.33 -7.44 -20.55
CA MET A 155 -7.13 -6.61 -19.35
C MET A 155 -8.19 -5.52 -19.17
N GLY A 156 -9.03 -5.29 -20.18
CA GLY A 156 -10.02 -4.21 -20.19
C GLY A 156 -9.37 -2.82 -20.20
N ILE A 157 -8.16 -2.69 -20.72
CA ILE A 157 -7.42 -1.41 -20.79
C ILE A 157 -7.46 -0.88 -22.22
N ALA A 158 -8.12 0.25 -22.42
CA ALA A 158 -8.05 0.99 -23.67
C ALA A 158 -6.84 1.94 -23.68
N PRO A 159 -6.06 2.02 -24.78
CA PRO A 159 -5.07 3.07 -24.96
C PRO A 159 -5.73 4.45 -24.88
N VAL A 160 -5.12 5.38 -24.14
CA VAL A 160 -5.62 6.77 -24.04
C VAL A 160 -5.58 7.47 -25.41
N ARG A 161 -4.66 7.05 -26.29
CA ARG A 161 -4.49 7.59 -27.64
C ARG A 161 -3.93 6.49 -28.55
N GLY A 162 -4.39 6.50 -29.81
CA GLY A 162 -4.02 5.49 -30.80
C GLY A 162 -4.89 4.24 -30.68
N ARG A 163 -4.33 3.09 -31.08
CA ARG A 163 -5.01 1.79 -31.08
C ARG A 163 -4.21 0.72 -30.35
N ALA A 164 -4.89 -0.36 -29.98
CA ALA A 164 -4.24 -1.58 -29.53
C ALA A 164 -3.59 -2.33 -30.71
N PHE A 165 -2.83 -3.37 -30.39
CA PHE A 165 -2.24 -4.27 -31.38
C PHE A 165 -3.32 -4.99 -32.19
N LEU A 166 -3.08 -5.12 -33.49
CA LEU A 166 -3.93 -5.89 -34.39
C LEU A 166 -3.48 -7.36 -34.44
N PRO A 167 -4.39 -8.32 -34.70
CA PRO A 167 -4.03 -9.74 -34.80
C PRO A 167 -2.96 -10.02 -35.86
N GLU A 168 -2.94 -9.28 -36.96
CA GLU A 168 -1.96 -9.46 -38.05
C GLU A 168 -0.55 -9.01 -37.64
N GLU A 169 -0.45 -8.15 -36.62
CA GLU A 169 0.83 -7.68 -36.07
C GLU A 169 1.47 -8.71 -35.12
N GLU A 170 0.71 -9.72 -34.69
CA GLU A 170 1.17 -10.85 -33.87
C GLU A 170 1.73 -12.01 -34.73
N THR A 171 2.27 -11.72 -35.92
CA THR A 171 2.79 -12.76 -36.82
C THR A 171 4.29 -12.97 -36.62
N PRO A 172 4.76 -14.22 -36.36
CA PRO A 172 6.20 -14.51 -36.25
C PRO A 172 6.99 -14.06 -37.47
N GLY A 173 8.15 -13.44 -37.25
CA GLY A 173 9.04 -12.98 -38.33
C GLY A 173 8.64 -11.64 -38.96
N ARG A 174 7.49 -11.06 -38.58
CA ARG A 174 7.17 -9.68 -38.95
C ARG A 174 7.97 -8.73 -38.06
N THR A 175 8.70 -7.80 -38.65
CA THR A 175 9.35 -6.72 -37.91
C THR A 175 8.25 -5.94 -37.20
N ALA A 176 8.19 -5.95 -35.87
CA ALA A 176 7.15 -5.25 -35.11
C ALA A 176 7.38 -3.74 -35.24
N PRO A 177 6.63 -3.02 -36.11
CA PRO A 177 6.84 -1.59 -36.30
C PRO A 177 6.05 -0.77 -35.26
N VAL A 178 5.22 -1.44 -34.46
CA VAL A 178 4.26 -0.82 -33.54
C VAL A 178 4.70 -1.13 -32.12
N ALA A 179 4.83 -0.08 -31.32
CA ALA A 179 5.07 -0.16 -29.90
C ALA A 179 4.07 0.74 -29.18
N ILE A 180 3.50 0.24 -28.08
CA ILE A 180 2.63 1.03 -27.20
C ILE A 180 3.49 1.51 -26.03
N VAL A 181 3.46 2.82 -25.81
CA VAL A 181 4.31 3.51 -24.86
C VAL A 181 3.51 3.89 -23.62
N SER A 182 4.08 3.66 -22.43
CA SER A 182 3.43 4.08 -21.19
C SER A 182 3.39 5.61 -21.08
N HIS A 183 2.32 6.14 -20.47
CA HIS A 183 2.18 7.58 -20.26
C HIS A 183 3.38 8.19 -19.49
N GLY A 184 3.92 7.45 -18.52
CA GLY A 184 5.11 7.86 -17.77
C GLY A 184 6.37 7.97 -18.64
N TYR A 185 6.56 7.07 -19.60
CA TYR A 185 7.66 7.16 -20.55
C TYR A 185 7.47 8.36 -21.47
N TRP A 186 6.28 8.54 -22.05
CA TRP A 186 5.97 9.67 -22.93
C TRP A 186 6.20 11.03 -22.25
N LYS A 187 5.73 11.18 -21.00
CA LYS A 187 5.91 12.43 -20.22
C LYS A 187 7.38 12.75 -19.94
N ARG A 188 8.23 11.73 -19.71
CA ARG A 188 9.68 11.93 -19.51
C ARG A 188 10.40 12.35 -20.79
N HIS A 189 9.88 12.00 -21.96
CA HIS A 189 10.46 12.36 -23.26
C HIS A 189 9.78 13.61 -23.87
N GLY A 190 9.35 14.55 -23.01
CA GLY A 190 8.86 15.86 -23.44
C GLY A 190 7.46 15.88 -24.04
N GLY A 191 6.69 14.79 -23.90
CA GLY A 191 5.31 14.74 -24.40
C GLY A 191 5.21 14.88 -25.93
N LEU A 192 6.27 14.51 -26.65
CA LEU A 192 6.38 14.76 -28.08
C LEU A 192 5.25 14.07 -28.87
N PRO A 193 4.52 14.81 -29.73
CA PRO A 193 3.50 14.24 -30.61
C PRO A 193 4.06 13.21 -31.60
N THR A 194 5.35 13.33 -31.94
CA THR A 194 6.06 12.43 -32.86
C THR A 194 6.32 11.03 -32.32
N LEU A 195 6.18 10.79 -31.01
CA LEU A 195 6.23 9.45 -30.41
C LEU A 195 4.88 8.72 -30.48
N LEU A 196 3.82 9.41 -30.89
CA LEU A 196 2.48 8.86 -31.01
C LEU A 196 2.25 8.46 -32.46
N GLY A 197 2.36 7.15 -32.74
CA GLY A 197 1.86 6.58 -33.98
C GLY A 197 0.33 6.73 -34.07
N SER A 198 -0.18 6.97 -35.27
CA SER A 198 -1.62 7.07 -35.58
C SER A 198 -2.37 5.79 -35.25
#